data_AF-W7SJK4-F1
#
_entry.id   AF-W7SJK4-F1
#
_cell.length_a   1.000
_cell.length_b   1.000
_cell.length_c   1.000
_cell.angle_alpha   90.00
_cell.angle_beta   90.00
_cell.angle_gamma   90.00
#
_symmetry.space_group_name_H-M   'P 1'
#
loop_
_entity.id
_entity.type
_entity.pdbx_description
1 polymer ?
#
loop_
_entity_poly.entity_id
_entity_poly.type
_entity_poly.pdbx_seq_one_letter_code
_entity_poly.pdbx_strand_id
1 'polypeptide(L)'
;MGATWITSLGGPLILIPESACHLWGGAPRDYPDHEGDYGRACAVDDYIGLIDVGPTTALVLGDMPARTTFLPEHGVIFREIAADDSLAPAATVARLLPQIEWEPAINWEITEPVILFDSVYDYPHVIDAAEDRLRLCLPPGHYDIQAAYVEIPDEAYLILVRLLTSGDAAGRHSSSTHSGSSNS
;
A
#
# COMPACT_ATOMS: atom_id res chain seq x y z
N MET A 1 -17.25 -3.39 -12.66
CA MET A 1 -17.16 -2.01 -12.15
C MET A 1 -15.70 -1.62 -12.21
N GLY A 2 -15.36 -0.42 -12.68
CA GLY A 2 -13.97 0.02 -12.76
C GLY A 2 -13.36 0.26 -11.37
N ALA A 3 -12.04 0.22 -11.26
CA ALA A 3 -11.33 0.54 -10.03
C ALA A 3 -11.42 2.04 -9.73
N THR A 4 -11.58 2.41 -8.45
CA THR A 4 -11.50 3.81 -8.01
C THR A 4 -10.04 4.20 -7.85
N TRP A 5 -9.64 5.31 -8.43
CA TRP A 5 -8.27 5.82 -8.41
C TRP A 5 -8.16 7.06 -7.56
N ILE A 6 -6.99 7.26 -6.97
CA ILE A 6 -6.62 8.50 -6.27
C ILE A 6 -5.25 8.96 -6.78
N THR A 7 -4.97 10.24 -6.65
CA THR A 7 -3.67 10.85 -6.99
C THR A 7 -3.18 11.69 -5.83
N SER A 8 -1.86 11.86 -5.72
CA SER A 8 -1.29 12.86 -4.81
C SER A 8 -1.01 14.16 -5.55
N LEU A 9 -1.02 15.27 -4.82
CA LEU A 9 -0.51 16.59 -5.22
C LEU A 9 1.03 16.68 -5.22
N GLY A 10 1.73 15.57 -5.04
CA GLY A 10 3.19 15.47 -5.16
C GLY A 10 3.92 15.00 -3.90
N GLY A 11 3.17 14.58 -2.88
CA GLY A 11 3.70 13.96 -1.67
C GLY A 11 3.34 12.48 -1.56
N PRO A 12 3.66 11.84 -0.42
CA PRO A 12 3.28 10.46 -0.18
C PRO A 12 1.77 10.33 -0.01
N LEU A 13 1.24 9.17 -0.38
CA LEU A 13 -0.11 8.76 0.04
C LEU A 13 0.01 7.98 1.34
N ILE A 14 -1.02 8.02 2.19
CA ILE A 14 -1.02 7.31 3.48
C ILE A 14 -2.24 6.44 3.64
N LEU A 15 -2.08 5.31 4.33
CA LEU A 15 -3.15 4.48 4.84
C LEU A 15 -3.16 4.55 6.36
N ILE A 16 -4.28 4.96 6.93
CA ILE A 16 -4.44 5.13 8.37
C ILE A 16 -5.73 4.44 8.83
N PRO A 17 -5.76 3.78 10.00
CA PRO A 17 -7.01 3.25 10.56
C PRO A 17 -8.10 4.31 10.65
N GLU A 18 -9.32 3.96 10.24
CA GLU A 18 -10.43 4.90 10.09
C GLU A 18 -10.72 5.68 11.39
N SER A 19 -10.59 5.04 12.55
CA SER A 19 -10.79 5.71 13.84
C SER A 19 -9.70 6.74 14.16
N ALA A 20 -8.51 6.60 13.60
CA ALA A 20 -7.35 7.44 13.85
C ALA A 20 -7.19 8.58 12.83
N CYS A 21 -7.97 8.61 11.74
CA CYS A 21 -7.83 9.64 10.71
C CYS A 21 -7.90 11.07 11.25
N HIS A 22 -8.73 11.33 12.26
CA HIS A 22 -8.86 12.65 12.89
C HIS A 22 -7.59 13.15 13.61
N LEU A 23 -6.63 12.26 13.87
CA LEU A 23 -5.34 12.59 14.46
C LEU A 23 -4.31 13.03 13.41
N TRP A 24 -4.60 12.85 12.12
CA TRP A 24 -3.73 13.28 11.03
C TRP A 24 -3.96 14.76 10.68
N GLY A 25 -2.94 15.58 10.92
CA GLY A 25 -2.96 17.03 10.73
C GLY A 25 -2.51 17.53 9.37
N GLY A 26 -2.07 16.65 8.46
CA GLY A 26 -1.63 17.02 7.12
C GLY A 26 -0.35 17.87 7.10
N ALA A 27 -0.22 18.70 6.07
CA ALA A 27 0.88 19.65 5.94
C ALA A 27 0.71 20.84 6.90
N PRO A 28 1.78 21.28 7.59
CA PRO A 28 1.70 22.41 8.51
C PRO A 28 1.29 23.69 7.78
N ARG A 29 0.22 24.34 8.26
CA ARG A 29 -0.32 25.57 7.63
C ARG A 29 0.52 26.82 7.90
N ASP A 30 1.12 26.92 9.09
CA ASP A 30 1.68 28.17 9.61
C ASP A 30 3.15 28.09 10.07
N TYR A 31 3.72 26.90 10.27
CA TYR A 31 5.05 26.72 10.87
C TYR A 31 5.92 25.72 10.09
N PRO A 32 6.79 26.19 9.18
CA PRO A 32 7.63 25.32 8.36
C PRO A 32 8.75 24.61 9.15
N ASP A 33 9.04 25.06 10.37
CA ASP A 33 10.08 24.46 11.22
C ASP A 33 9.58 23.22 12.00
N HIS A 34 8.27 22.95 11.99
CA HIS A 34 7.71 21.69 12.47
C HIS A 34 7.50 20.76 11.28
N GLU A 35 8.17 19.61 11.31
CA GLU A 35 8.03 18.57 10.29
C GLU A 35 6.54 18.19 10.07
N GLY A 36 5.74 18.18 11.15
CA GLY A 36 4.32 17.86 11.08
C GLY A 36 4.07 16.41 10.62
N ASP A 37 2.81 16.06 10.39
CA ASP A 37 2.48 14.71 9.95
C ASP A 37 2.92 14.46 8.50
N TYR A 38 2.68 15.44 7.62
CA TYR A 38 3.15 15.39 6.23
C TYR A 38 4.66 15.23 6.11
N GLY A 39 5.46 16.01 6.85
CA GLY A 39 6.92 15.91 6.78
C GLY A 39 7.43 14.55 7.26
N ARG A 40 6.82 13.98 8.32
CA ARG A 40 7.17 12.63 8.81
C ARG A 40 6.87 11.56 7.75
N ALA A 41 5.79 11.72 6.98
CA ALA A 41 5.53 10.84 5.85
C ALA A 41 6.54 11.06 4.71
N CYS A 42 6.92 12.29 4.40
CA CYS A 42 7.93 12.60 3.39
C CYS A 42 9.33 12.11 3.76
N ALA A 43 9.65 11.92 5.04
CA ALA A 43 10.91 11.38 5.50
C ALA A 43 11.04 9.85 5.32
N VAL A 44 10.00 9.17 4.82
CA VAL A 44 10.08 7.76 4.44
C VAL A 44 10.72 7.65 3.05
N ASP A 45 12.00 7.25 3.04
CA ASP A 45 12.82 7.16 1.81
C ASP A 45 12.55 5.91 0.95
N ASP A 46 11.92 4.87 1.51
CA ASP A 46 11.60 3.61 0.82
C ASP A 46 10.20 3.62 0.17
N TYR A 47 9.87 2.57 -0.61
CA TYR A 47 8.53 2.46 -1.23
C TYR A 47 7.38 2.39 -0.23
N ILE A 48 7.65 1.89 0.97
CA ILE A 48 6.71 1.77 2.08
C ILE A 48 7.40 2.03 3.42
N GLY A 49 6.66 2.59 4.38
CA GLY A 49 7.12 2.77 5.76
C GLY A 49 5.96 2.84 6.74
N LEU A 50 6.20 2.51 8.01
CA LEU A 50 5.22 2.72 9.09
C LEU A 50 5.64 3.91 9.94
N ILE A 51 4.67 4.79 10.23
CA ILE A 51 4.84 5.91 11.14
C ILE A 51 3.74 5.91 12.19
N ASP A 52 4.05 6.39 13.39
CA ASP A 52 3.07 6.50 14.46
C ASP A 52 2.05 7.62 14.19
N VAL A 53 0.78 7.35 14.44
CA VAL A 53 -0.30 8.35 14.47
C VAL A 53 -1.12 8.12 15.74
N GLY A 54 -0.80 8.90 16.77
CA GLY A 54 -1.37 8.69 18.11
C GLY A 54 -1.04 7.29 18.64
N PRO A 55 -2.04 6.47 19.02
CA PRO A 55 -1.82 5.12 19.55
C PRO A 55 -1.74 4.03 18.48
N THR A 56 -1.79 4.39 17.19
CA THR A 56 -1.75 3.43 16.07
C THR A 56 -0.66 3.81 15.07
N THR A 57 -0.54 3.06 13.98
CA THR A 57 0.42 3.31 12.91
C THR A 57 -0.29 3.55 11.58
N ALA A 58 0.27 4.43 10.76
CA ALA A 58 -0.11 4.62 9.37
C ALA A 58 0.96 4.02 8.45
N LEU A 59 0.52 3.41 7.35
CA LEU A 59 1.38 2.98 6.27
C LEU A 59 1.54 4.13 5.27
N VAL A 60 2.78 4.59 5.13
CA VAL A 60 3.19 5.55 4.11
C VAL A 60 3.50 4.79 2.83
N LEU A 61 2.94 5.24 1.72
CA LEU A 61 3.36 4.87 0.37
C LEU A 61 4.35 5.94 -0.09
N GLY A 62 5.61 5.55 -0.32
CA GLY A 62 6.72 6.46 -0.58
C GLY A 62 6.43 7.57 -1.60
N ASP A 63 7.18 8.65 -1.54
CA ASP A 63 6.89 9.97 -2.15
C ASP A 63 6.76 10.00 -3.69
N MET A 64 7.17 8.94 -4.38
CA MET A 64 7.05 8.82 -5.83
C MET A 64 5.62 9.08 -6.32
N PRO A 65 5.38 10.14 -7.12
CA PRO A 65 4.06 10.44 -7.64
C PRO A 65 3.53 9.29 -8.48
N ALA A 66 2.36 8.75 -8.09
CA ALA A 66 1.74 7.63 -8.78
C ALA A 66 0.23 7.64 -8.58
N ARG A 67 -0.53 7.47 -9.67
CA ARG A 67 -1.97 7.22 -9.56
C ARG A 67 -2.16 5.87 -8.88
N THR A 68 -3.02 5.81 -7.87
CA THR A 68 -3.08 4.67 -6.95
C THR A 68 -4.48 4.12 -6.85
N THR A 69 -4.60 2.80 -6.87
CA THR A 69 -5.85 2.08 -6.60
C THR A 69 -5.60 0.85 -5.74
N PHE A 70 -6.68 0.27 -5.20
CA PHE A 70 -6.63 -0.99 -4.47
C PHE A 70 -7.35 -2.09 -5.23
N LEU A 71 -6.69 -3.23 -5.38
CA LEU A 71 -7.18 -4.44 -6.04
C LEU A 71 -7.46 -5.51 -4.96
N PRO A 72 -8.70 -5.54 -4.40
CA PRO A 72 -9.03 -6.39 -3.27
C PRO A 72 -8.87 -7.89 -3.57
N GLU A 73 -9.14 -8.33 -4.80
CA GLU A 73 -8.98 -9.72 -5.23
C GLU A 73 -7.53 -10.22 -5.17
N HIS A 74 -6.56 -9.31 -5.14
CA HIS A 74 -5.14 -9.62 -5.09
C HIS A 74 -4.48 -9.20 -3.77
N GLY A 75 -5.19 -8.40 -2.94
CA GLY A 75 -4.59 -7.76 -1.76
C GLY A 75 -3.43 -6.84 -2.15
N VAL A 76 -3.56 -6.12 -3.27
CA VAL A 76 -2.49 -5.28 -3.83
C VAL A 76 -2.97 -3.84 -3.97
N ILE A 77 -2.19 -2.90 -3.45
CA ILE A 77 -2.24 -1.51 -3.85
C ILE A 77 -1.40 -1.37 -5.10
N PHE A 78 -2.05 -0.92 -6.17
CA PHE A 78 -1.46 -0.72 -7.48
C PHE A 78 -1.14 0.75 -7.64
N ARG A 79 0.15 1.10 -7.68
CA ARG A 79 0.62 2.46 -7.91
C ARG A 79 1.24 2.53 -9.29
N GLU A 80 0.68 3.38 -10.13
CA GLU A 80 1.15 3.57 -11.50
C GLU A 80 1.83 4.93 -11.63
N ILE A 81 3.12 4.88 -11.93
CA ILE A 81 3.93 6.07 -12.19
C ILE A 81 3.68 6.54 -13.64
N ALA A 82 3.70 5.57 -14.57
CA ALA A 82 3.30 5.77 -15.96
C ALA A 82 2.86 4.43 -16.55
N ALA A 83 1.83 4.45 -17.40
CA ALA A 83 1.46 3.31 -18.22
C ALA A 83 0.80 3.74 -19.54
N ASP A 84 0.75 2.82 -20.48
CA ASP A 84 -0.13 2.89 -21.64
C ASP A 84 -1.61 2.88 -21.21
N ASP A 85 -2.47 3.61 -21.94
CA ASP A 85 -3.91 3.71 -21.69
C ASP A 85 -4.65 2.35 -21.73
N SER A 86 -4.08 1.35 -22.40
CA SER A 86 -4.63 0.00 -22.51
C SER A 86 -4.34 -0.91 -21.32
N LEU A 87 -3.52 -0.47 -20.36
CA LEU A 87 -3.12 -1.29 -19.22
C LEU A 87 -4.33 -1.58 -18.30
N ALA A 88 -4.62 -2.87 -18.10
CA ALA A 88 -5.66 -3.33 -17.20
C ALA A 88 -5.06 -3.78 -15.85
N PRO A 89 -5.23 -3.02 -14.74
CA PRO A 89 -4.49 -3.26 -13.49
C PRO A 89 -4.62 -4.68 -12.94
N ALA A 90 -5.83 -5.21 -12.81
CA ALA A 90 -6.06 -6.56 -12.27
C ALA A 90 -5.40 -7.66 -13.12
N ALA A 91 -5.52 -7.57 -14.45
CA ALA A 91 -4.88 -8.54 -15.35
C ALA A 91 -3.35 -8.44 -15.30
N THR A 92 -2.82 -7.22 -15.22
CA THR A 92 -1.39 -6.95 -15.05
C THR A 92 -0.86 -7.54 -13.74
N VAL A 93 -1.54 -7.29 -12.61
CA VAL A 93 -1.16 -7.87 -11.31
C VAL A 93 -1.21 -9.39 -11.34
N ALA A 94 -2.30 -9.99 -11.84
CA ALA A 94 -2.43 -11.44 -11.93
C ALA A 94 -1.27 -12.09 -12.73
N ARG A 95 -0.80 -11.42 -13.80
CA ARG A 95 0.34 -11.86 -14.60
C ARG A 95 1.68 -11.71 -13.88
N LEU A 96 1.88 -10.60 -13.16
CA LEU A 96 3.18 -10.25 -12.58
C LEU A 96 3.45 -10.89 -11.21
N LEU A 97 2.42 -11.11 -10.38
CA LEU A 97 2.57 -11.61 -9.00
C LEU A 97 3.55 -12.78 -8.81
N PRO A 98 3.58 -13.81 -9.68
CA PRO A 98 4.50 -14.95 -9.51
C PRO A 98 5.97 -14.66 -9.84
N GLN A 99 6.24 -13.52 -10.48
CA GLN A 99 7.54 -13.17 -11.08
C GLN A 99 8.27 -12.07 -10.32
N ILE A 100 7.56 -11.39 -9.41
CA ILE A 100 8.09 -10.24 -8.68
C ILE A 100 8.99 -10.72 -7.55
N GLU A 101 10.19 -10.15 -7.51
CA GLU A 101 11.03 -10.15 -6.32
C GLU A 101 10.57 -9.02 -5.40
N TRP A 102 10.11 -9.39 -4.21
CA TRP A 102 9.55 -8.46 -3.24
C TRP A 102 10.62 -7.99 -2.26
N GLU A 103 10.57 -6.71 -1.91
CA GLU A 103 11.37 -6.18 -0.81
C GLU A 103 10.93 -6.74 0.55
N PRO A 104 11.83 -6.74 1.56
CA PRO A 104 11.52 -7.23 2.89
C PRO A 104 10.24 -6.64 3.48
N ALA A 105 9.50 -7.48 4.20
CA ALA A 105 8.20 -7.11 4.72
C ALA A 105 8.28 -6.18 5.93
N ILE A 106 7.33 -5.25 6.02
CA ILE A 106 6.99 -4.53 7.25
C ILE A 106 5.75 -5.21 7.85
N ASN A 107 5.78 -5.45 9.16
CA ASN A 107 4.65 -6.04 9.87
C ASN A 107 3.70 -4.93 10.32
N TRP A 108 2.43 -5.04 9.97
CA TRP A 108 1.40 -4.08 10.35
C TRP A 108 0.17 -4.78 10.93
N GLU A 109 -0.26 -4.37 12.12
CA GLU A 109 -1.52 -4.83 12.70
C GLU A 109 -2.68 -3.96 12.18
N ILE A 110 -3.65 -4.60 11.55
CA ILE A 110 -4.88 -3.96 11.06
C ILE A 110 -6.05 -4.53 11.87
N THR A 111 -6.77 -3.68 12.59
CA THR A 111 -7.90 -4.09 13.44
C THR A 111 -9.25 -3.61 12.92
N GLU A 112 -9.24 -2.69 11.95
CA GLU A 112 -10.39 -2.02 11.38
C GLU A 112 -10.09 -1.56 9.95
N PRO A 113 -11.09 -1.08 9.19
CA PRO A 113 -10.85 -0.49 7.87
C PRO A 113 -9.85 0.65 7.91
N VAL A 114 -9.01 0.73 6.88
CA VAL A 114 -8.01 1.80 6.73
C VAL A 114 -8.41 2.71 5.59
N ILE A 115 -8.16 4.01 5.75
CA ILE A 115 -8.45 5.03 4.76
C ILE A 115 -7.15 5.45 4.08
N LEU A 116 -7.14 5.33 2.77
CA LEU A 116 -6.06 5.74 1.89
C LEU A 116 -6.40 7.12 1.28
N PHE A 117 -5.55 8.12 1.50
CA PHE A 117 -5.72 9.47 0.96
C PHE A 117 -4.37 10.22 0.84
N ASP A 118 -4.40 11.42 0.25
CA ASP A 118 -3.24 12.28 0.10
C ASP A 118 -2.80 12.90 1.44
N SER A 119 -1.56 12.63 1.84
CA SER A 119 -1.03 12.99 3.16
C SER A 119 -0.94 14.49 3.41
N VAL A 120 -0.98 15.31 2.35
CA VAL A 120 -0.95 16.77 2.46
C VAL A 120 -2.16 17.32 3.20
N TYR A 121 -3.30 16.62 3.15
CA TYR A 121 -4.54 17.08 3.74
C TYR A 121 -4.71 16.57 5.17
N ASP A 122 -5.28 17.41 6.04
CA ASP A 122 -5.89 16.92 7.27
C ASP A 122 -7.19 16.15 6.95
N TYR A 123 -7.56 15.20 7.80
CA TYR A 123 -8.72 14.36 7.49
C TYR A 123 -10.07 15.11 7.46
N PRO A 124 -10.35 16.12 8.31
CA PRO A 124 -11.53 16.94 8.14
C PRO A 124 -11.64 17.56 6.74
N HIS A 125 -10.54 18.07 6.19
CA HIS A 125 -10.50 18.60 4.83
C HIS A 125 -10.82 17.54 3.77
N VAL A 126 -10.26 16.33 3.91
CA VAL A 126 -10.55 15.21 3.00
C VAL A 126 -12.05 14.94 2.90
N ILE A 127 -12.77 15.03 4.02
CA ILE A 127 -14.22 14.82 4.06
C ILE A 127 -14.99 16.03 3.55
N ASP A 128 -14.67 17.23 4.04
CA ASP A 128 -15.43 18.46 3.77
C ASP A 128 -15.30 18.92 2.31
N ALA A 129 -14.10 18.77 1.72
CA ALA A 129 -13.84 19.09 0.32
C ALA A 129 -14.13 17.92 -0.64
N ALA A 130 -14.53 16.76 -0.09
CA ALA A 130 -14.75 15.53 -0.85
C ALA A 130 -13.53 15.12 -1.70
N GLU A 131 -12.34 15.24 -1.11
CA GLU A 131 -11.10 14.78 -1.74
C GLU A 131 -11.13 13.26 -1.96
N ASP A 132 -10.37 12.84 -2.97
CA ASP A 132 -10.23 11.44 -3.34
C ASP A 132 -9.66 10.61 -2.20
N ARG A 133 -10.34 9.51 -1.87
CA ARG A 133 -9.91 8.55 -0.86
C ARG A 133 -10.43 7.15 -1.18
N LEU A 134 -9.71 6.14 -0.69
CA LEU A 134 -10.16 4.75 -0.71
C LEU A 134 -10.35 4.24 0.70
N ARG A 135 -11.42 3.48 0.93
CA ARG A 135 -11.65 2.76 2.19
C ARG A 135 -11.38 1.29 1.96
N LEU A 136 -10.32 0.76 2.58
CA LEU A 136 -9.91 -0.63 2.44
C LEU A 136 -10.50 -1.43 3.60
N CYS A 137 -11.51 -2.26 3.29
CA CYS A 137 -12.14 -3.17 4.23
C CYS A 137 -11.36 -4.50 4.30
N LEU A 138 -10.21 -4.47 4.95
CA LEU A 138 -9.38 -5.65 5.16
C LEU A 138 -9.88 -6.45 6.39
N PRO A 139 -9.81 -7.79 6.38
CA PRO A 139 -10.01 -8.57 7.59
C PRO A 139 -9.05 -8.14 8.71
N PRO A 140 -9.49 -8.04 9.97
CA PRO A 140 -8.57 -7.79 11.07
C PRO A 140 -7.49 -8.88 11.17
N GLY A 141 -6.23 -8.49 11.36
CA GLY A 141 -5.10 -9.40 11.46
C GLY A 141 -3.73 -8.72 11.40
N HIS A 142 -2.69 -9.54 11.49
CA HIS A 142 -1.31 -9.12 11.23
C HIS A 142 -1.03 -9.29 9.74
N TYR A 143 -0.42 -8.27 9.15
CA TYR A 143 -0.10 -8.23 7.75
C TYR A 143 1.40 -8.05 7.52
N ASP A 144 1.93 -8.87 6.61
CA ASP A 144 3.24 -8.66 6.01
C ASP A 144 3.03 -7.78 4.78
N ILE A 145 3.50 -6.54 4.86
CA ILE A 145 3.41 -5.56 3.78
C ILE A 145 4.72 -5.56 3.00
N GLN A 146 4.64 -5.81 1.71
CA GLN A 146 5.80 -5.87 0.83
C GLN A 146 5.63 -4.89 -0.33
N ALA A 147 6.74 -4.36 -0.84
CA ALA A 147 6.73 -3.50 -2.02
C ALA A 147 7.64 -4.06 -3.12
N ALA A 148 7.35 -3.69 -4.36
CA ALA A 148 8.23 -3.93 -5.49
C ALA A 148 8.03 -2.85 -6.56
N TYR A 149 9.14 -2.37 -7.09
CA TYR A 149 9.15 -1.62 -8.34
C TYR A 149 9.15 -2.58 -9.53
N VAL A 150 8.27 -2.35 -10.49
CA VAL A 150 8.15 -3.18 -11.69
C VAL A 150 8.20 -2.30 -12.93
N GLU A 151 9.17 -2.61 -13.78
CA GLU A 151 9.25 -2.09 -15.13
C GLU A 151 8.69 -3.13 -16.10
N ILE A 152 7.70 -2.72 -16.88
CA ILE A 152 7.19 -3.48 -18.02
C ILE A 152 7.67 -2.72 -19.25
N PRO A 153 8.67 -3.25 -19.99
CA PRO A 153 9.29 -2.54 -21.11
C PRO A 153 8.25 -2.01 -22.09
N ASP A 154 8.39 -0.72 -22.42
CA ASP A 154 7.50 0.02 -23.33
C ASP A 154 6.02 0.11 -22.92
N GLU A 155 5.63 -0.44 -21.76
CA GLU A 155 4.23 -0.52 -21.31
C GLU A 155 3.97 0.28 -20.04
N ALA A 156 4.76 0.08 -18.96
CA ALA A 156 4.46 0.69 -17.67
C ALA A 156 5.63 0.69 -16.67
N TYR A 157 5.58 1.65 -15.75
CA TYR A 157 6.39 1.73 -14.54
C TYR A 157 5.46 1.75 -13.33
N LEU A 158 5.60 0.75 -12.47
CA LEU A 158 4.67 0.47 -11.38
C LEU A 158 5.41 0.34 -10.05
N ILE A 159 4.74 0.71 -8.97
CA ILE A 159 5.06 0.24 -7.62
C ILE A 159 3.87 -0.59 -7.15
N LEU A 160 4.12 -1.85 -6.82
CA LEU A 160 3.10 -2.74 -6.27
C LEU A 160 3.36 -2.89 -4.79
N VAL A 161 2.31 -2.69 -3.98
CA VAL A 161 2.37 -2.94 -2.54
C VAL A 161 1.39 -4.04 -2.19
N ARG A 162 1.89 -5.15 -1.65
CA ARG A 162 1.10 -6.34 -1.34
C ARG A 162 0.86 -6.43 0.16
N LEU A 163 -0.38 -6.76 0.52
CA LEU A 163 -0.82 -6.97 1.88
C LEU A 163 -1.13 -8.45 2.07
N LEU A 164 -0.22 -9.18 2.71
CA LEU A 164 -0.37 -10.61 2.98
C LEU A 164 -0.76 -10.81 4.44
N THR A 165 -1.75 -11.64 4.72
CA THR A 165 -1.98 -12.03 6.13
C THR A 165 -0.78 -12.87 6.58
N SER A 166 -0.18 -12.56 7.74
CA SER A 166 1.03 -13.24 8.22
C SER A 166 0.82 -14.75 8.51
N GLY A 167 -0.42 -15.25 8.37
CA GLY A 167 -0.77 -16.68 8.43
C GLY A 167 -0.71 -17.43 7.09
N ASP A 168 -0.72 -16.75 5.94
CA ASP A 168 -0.73 -17.37 4.61
C ASP A 168 0.66 -17.83 4.14
N ALA A 169 1.74 -17.32 4.74
CA ALA A 169 3.12 -17.69 4.41
C ALA A 169 3.49 -19.13 4.84
N ALA A 170 2.79 -19.69 5.85
CA ALA A 170 3.06 -21.03 6.36
C ALA A 170 2.64 -22.18 5.42
N GLY A 171 1.97 -21.89 4.29
CA GLY A 171 1.46 -22.90 3.36
C GLY A 171 2.42 -23.37 2.26
N ARG A 172 3.64 -22.83 2.14
CA ARG A 172 4.53 -23.07 0.97
C ARG A 172 5.84 -23.81 1.23
N HIS A 173 5.99 -24.49 2.37
CA HIS A 173 7.11 -25.42 2.59
C HIS A 173 6.63 -26.76 3.14
N SER A 174 6.04 -27.62 2.30
CA SER A 174 5.88 -29.05 2.57
C SER A 174 5.65 -29.85 1.28
N SER A 175 6.67 -29.92 0.43
CA SER A 175 6.72 -30.94 -0.62
C SER A 175 8.16 -31.21 -1.06
N SER A 176 8.90 -31.97 -0.24
CA SER A 176 9.95 -32.88 -0.72
C SER A 176 10.40 -33.84 0.38
N THR A 177 10.02 -35.11 0.25
CA THR A 177 10.85 -36.33 0.39
C THR A 177 9.97 -37.52 0.04
N HIS A 178 9.90 -37.88 -1.23
CA HIS A 178 10.64 -38.99 -1.86
C HIS A 178 10.16 -40.39 -1.40
N SER A 179 9.35 -40.97 -2.28
CA SER A 179 9.03 -42.39 -2.39
C SER A 179 10.29 -43.25 -2.48
N GLY A 180 10.42 -44.21 -1.57
CA GLY A 180 11.36 -45.33 -1.68
C GLY A 180 10.59 -46.63 -1.56
N SER A 181 10.12 -47.15 -2.68
CA SER A 181 9.69 -48.55 -2.80
C SER A 181 10.92 -49.45 -2.68
N SER A 182 10.83 -50.53 -1.91
CA SER A 182 11.74 -51.67 -2.02
C SER A 182 10.97 -52.94 -1.68
N ASN A 183 10.82 -53.79 -2.69
CA ASN A 183 10.36 -55.18 -2.61
C ASN A 183 11.24 -55.99 -1.66
N SER A 184 10.61 -56.91 -0.92
CA SER A 184 10.93 -58.36 -0.92
C SER A 184 9.78 -59.12 -0.26
#